data_AF-A0A5A7T0M8-F1
#
_entry.id   AF-A0A5A7T0M8-F1
#
_cell.length_a   1.000
_cell.length_b   1.000
_cell.length_c   1.000
_cell.angle_alpha   90.00
_cell.angle_beta   90.00
_cell.angle_gamma   90.00
#
_symmetry.space_group_name_H-M   'P 1'
#
loop_
_entity.id
_entity.type
_entity.pdbx_description
1 polymer ?
#
loop_
_entity_poly.entity_id
_entity_poly.type
_entity_poly.pdbx_seq_one_letter_code
_entity_poly.pdbx_strand_id
1 'polypeptide(L)'
;MIAALSFLLDYEKIEDGEDDSDEESGEDDVASQTPQVILSKELVYKAHNKGTSASKKKKKAKLERVRRSIKRQQRMSSERSNSSYSPLNHLIDAQGFAEKLFSRLCACNERFEVNMLIVTD
;
A
#
# COMPACT_ATOMS: atom_id res chain seq x y z
N MET A 1 -9.17 -15.48 24.04
CA MET A 1 -8.45 -16.06 22.89
C MET A 1 -8.86 -15.38 21.59
N ILE A 2 -10.16 -15.22 21.38
CA ILE A 2 -10.79 -14.56 20.22
C ILE A 2 -10.11 -13.25 19.79
N ALA A 3 -9.92 -12.26 20.67
CA ALA A 3 -9.32 -10.97 20.28
C ALA A 3 -7.90 -11.08 19.69
N ALA A 4 -7.07 -12.00 20.22
CA ALA A 4 -5.73 -12.24 19.69
C ALA A 4 -5.77 -12.99 18.34
N LEU A 5 -6.73 -13.88 18.15
CA LEU A 5 -6.97 -14.56 16.87
C LEU A 5 -7.51 -13.60 15.82
N SER A 6 -8.47 -12.75 16.17
CA SER A 6 -8.96 -11.67 15.30
C SER A 6 -7.83 -10.73 14.91
N PHE A 7 -6.98 -10.32 15.86
CA PHE A 7 -5.81 -9.50 15.55
C PHE A 7 -4.87 -10.18 14.55
N LEU A 8 -4.60 -11.48 14.72
CA LEU A 8 -3.69 -12.22 13.84
C LEU A 8 -4.28 -12.42 12.43
N LEU A 9 -5.59 -12.66 12.33
CA LEU A 9 -6.30 -12.93 11.07
C LEU A 9 -6.70 -11.66 10.31
N ASP A 10 -7.01 -10.58 11.01
CA ASP A 10 -7.41 -9.29 10.42
C ASP A 10 -6.21 -8.35 10.21
N TYR A 11 -4.99 -8.75 10.59
CA TYR A 11 -3.78 -7.93 10.42
C TYR A 11 -3.60 -7.41 8.98
N GLU A 12 -3.86 -8.27 7.99
CA GLU A 12 -3.78 -7.93 6.57
C GLU A 12 -4.83 -6.88 6.14
N LYS A 13 -6.00 -6.86 6.79
CA LYS A 13 -7.10 -5.93 6.46
C LYS A 13 -6.88 -4.54 7.07
N ILE A 14 -6.10 -4.45 8.15
CA ILE A 14 -5.79 -3.19 8.83
C ILE A 14 -4.76 -2.38 8.01
N GLU A 15 -3.82 -3.04 7.32
CA GLU A 15 -2.80 -2.36 6.50
C GLU A 15 -3.37 -1.70 5.23
N ASP A 16 -4.46 -2.23 4.67
CA ASP A 16 -5.11 -1.70 3.47
C ASP A 16 -6.18 -0.60 3.76
N GLY A 17 -6.54 -0.38 5.03
CA GLY A 17 -7.61 0.54 5.44
C GLY A 17 -7.18 1.98 5.77
N GLU A 18 -5.89 2.30 5.71
CA GLU A 18 -5.33 3.59 6.17
C GLU A 18 -5.01 4.57 5.02
N ASP A 19 -5.49 4.33 3.79
CA ASP A 19 -5.24 5.20 2.63
C ASP A 19 -6.54 5.60 1.90
N ASP A 20 -7.48 6.18 2.63
CA ASP A 20 -8.68 6.78 2.03
C ASP A 20 -9.06 8.09 2.74
N SER A 21 -8.28 9.14 2.52
CA SER A 21 -8.75 10.54 2.58
C SER A 21 -7.70 11.52 2.03
N ASP A 22 -7.80 11.79 0.74
CA ASP A 22 -7.58 13.15 0.25
C ASP A 22 -8.63 13.41 -0.85
N GLU A 23 -9.78 13.89 -0.37
CA GLU A 23 -10.87 14.43 -1.16
C GLU A 23 -10.35 15.48 -2.16
N GLU A 24 -10.76 15.26 -3.41
CA GLU A 24 -11.03 16.21 -4.49
C GLU A 24 -10.65 17.70 -4.28
N SER A 25 -9.83 18.22 -5.20
CA SER A 25 -9.84 19.64 -5.53
C SER A 25 -9.82 19.85 -7.05
N GLY A 26 -11.03 19.94 -7.63
CA GLY A 26 -11.39 20.93 -8.66
C GLY A 26 -10.96 20.65 -10.11
N GLU A 27 -11.98 20.47 -10.96
CA GLU A 27 -11.96 20.42 -12.42
C GLU A 27 -11.01 21.44 -13.09
N ASP A 28 -10.17 20.97 -14.02
CA ASP A 28 -10.28 21.36 -15.44
C ASP A 28 -9.41 20.45 -16.34
N ASP A 29 -10.10 19.87 -17.33
CA ASP A 29 -9.65 19.40 -18.65
C ASP A 29 -8.64 18.23 -18.81
N VAL A 30 -9.22 17.05 -19.11
CA VAL A 30 -8.78 16.01 -20.04
C VAL A 30 -7.28 15.67 -20.09
N ALA A 31 -6.88 14.70 -19.27
CA ALA A 31 -5.96 13.62 -19.65
C ALA A 31 -5.96 12.52 -18.59
N SER A 32 -7.01 11.68 -18.64
CA SER A 32 -7.03 10.35 -18.07
C SER A 32 -5.99 9.46 -18.76
N GLN A 33 -4.72 9.59 -18.39
CA GLN A 33 -3.69 8.59 -18.68
C GLN A 33 -2.77 8.47 -17.48
N THR A 34 -2.99 7.40 -16.71
CA THR A 34 -2.02 6.59 -15.93
C THR A 34 -0.82 7.30 -15.28
N PRO A 35 -0.50 7.02 -13.99
CA PRO A 35 0.65 7.64 -13.30
C PRO A 35 2.03 7.31 -13.91
N GLN A 36 2.10 6.38 -14.85
CA GLN A 36 3.31 6.12 -15.64
C GLN A 36 3.42 7.10 -16.80
N VAL A 37 3.49 8.40 -16.51
CA VAL A 37 4.10 9.34 -17.45
C VAL A 37 5.60 9.03 -17.43
N ILE A 38 6.00 8.08 -18.27
CA ILE A 38 7.39 7.88 -18.66
C ILE A 38 7.89 9.28 -19.03
N LEU A 39 8.84 9.81 -18.25
CA LEU A 39 9.49 11.09 -18.51
C LEU A 39 10.28 10.96 -19.82
N SER A 40 9.58 11.04 -20.94
CA SER A 40 10.15 10.84 -22.27
C SER A 40 11.14 11.95 -22.55
N LYS A 41 12.30 11.58 -23.12
CA LYS A 41 13.34 12.54 -23.56
C LYS A 41 12.74 13.66 -24.44
N GLU A 42 11.71 13.33 -25.21
CA GLU A 42 10.96 14.30 -26.01
C GLU A 42 10.31 15.40 -25.16
N LEU A 43 9.60 15.07 -24.06
CA LEU A 43 8.93 16.07 -23.23
C LEU A 43 9.91 17.04 -22.59
N VAL A 44 11.06 16.53 -22.14
CA VAL A 44 12.19 17.34 -21.63
C VAL A 44 12.69 18.29 -22.73
N TYR A 45 12.90 17.77 -23.93
CA TYR A 45 13.36 18.57 -25.07
C TYR A 45 12.36 19.66 -25.45
N LYS A 46 11.05 19.36 -25.53
CA LYS A 46 10.01 20.35 -25.86
C LYS A 46 9.92 21.44 -24.80
N ALA A 47 10.14 21.12 -23.52
CA ALA A 47 10.10 22.09 -22.42
C ALA A 47 11.22 23.14 -22.51
N HIS A 48 12.39 22.78 -23.05
CA HIS A 48 13.52 23.71 -23.23
C HIS A 48 13.56 24.36 -24.61
N ASN A 49 13.18 23.64 -25.66
CA ASN A 49 13.52 24.00 -27.03
C ASN A 49 12.32 24.40 -27.89
N LYS A 50 11.07 24.19 -27.47
CA LYS A 50 9.88 24.46 -28.31
C LYS A 50 8.85 25.39 -27.65
N GLY A 51 8.46 26.43 -28.39
CA GLY A 51 7.44 27.43 -28.02
C GLY A 51 8.04 28.75 -27.54
N THR A 52 7.16 29.67 -27.12
CA THR A 52 7.52 30.97 -26.53
C THR A 52 8.11 30.80 -25.11
N SER A 53 8.76 31.84 -24.58
CA SER A 53 9.31 31.84 -23.21
C SER A 53 8.27 31.47 -22.15
N ALA A 54 7.06 32.03 -22.25
CA ALA A 54 5.93 31.72 -21.38
C ALA A 54 5.49 30.25 -21.50
N SER A 55 5.38 29.73 -22.72
CA SER A 55 5.02 28.32 -22.97
C SER A 55 6.08 27.36 -22.40
N LYS A 56 7.37 27.67 -22.57
CA LYS A 56 8.48 26.90 -21.98
C LYS A 56 8.41 26.88 -20.46
N LYS A 57 8.11 28.01 -19.82
CA LYS A 57 7.93 28.10 -18.35
C LYS A 57 6.80 27.17 -17.87
N LYS A 58 5.65 27.18 -18.55
CA LYS A 58 4.51 26.28 -18.23
C LYS A 58 4.88 24.80 -18.38
N LYS A 59 5.57 24.44 -19.47
CA LYS A 59 6.02 23.05 -19.72
C LYS A 59 7.01 22.56 -18.68
N LYS A 60 7.98 23.38 -18.28
CA LYS A 60 8.92 23.07 -17.19
C LYS A 60 8.22 22.87 -15.85
N ALA A 61 7.26 23.73 -15.51
CA ALA A 61 6.49 23.61 -14.27
C ALA A 61 5.70 22.29 -14.23
N LYS A 62 5.09 21.87 -15.35
CA LYS A 62 4.42 20.58 -15.47
C LYS A 62 5.39 19.41 -15.29
N LEU A 63 6.58 19.49 -15.88
CA LEU A 63 7.61 18.46 -15.76
C LEU A 63 8.11 18.29 -14.31
N GLU A 64 8.34 19.41 -13.62
CA GLU A 64 8.71 19.39 -12.20
C GLU A 64 7.60 18.83 -11.30
N ARG A 65 6.33 19.12 -11.59
CA ARG A 65 5.19 18.52 -10.86
C ARG A 65 5.20 16.99 -10.97
N VAL A 66 5.37 16.47 -12.19
CA VAL A 66 5.46 15.02 -12.44
C VAL A 66 6.66 14.43 -11.69
N ARG A 67 7.84 15.06 -11.77
CA ARG A 67 9.04 14.60 -11.07
C ARG A 67 8.86 14.53 -9.55
N ARG A 68 8.22 15.53 -8.96
CA ARG A 68 7.91 15.54 -7.52
C ARG A 68 6.95 14.42 -7.13
N SER A 69 5.93 14.17 -7.95
CA SER A 69 4.98 13.07 -7.73
C SER A 69 5.69 11.71 -7.73
N ILE A 70 6.52 11.45 -8.76
CA ILE A 70 7.31 10.21 -8.84
C ILE A 70 8.23 10.06 -7.62
N LYS A 71 8.92 11.13 -7.21
CA LYS A 71 9.79 11.09 -6.02
C LYS A 71 8.99 10.81 -4.73
N ARG A 72 7.75 11.33 -4.61
CA ARG A 72 6.86 11.02 -3.48
C ARG A 72 6.48 9.54 -3.50
N GLN A 73 6.02 9.02 -4.63
CA GLN A 73 5.68 7.60 -4.78
C GLN A 73 6.87 6.69 -4.47
N GLN A 74 8.07 7.02 -4.96
CA GLN A 74 9.29 6.28 -4.63
C GLN A 74 9.60 6.26 -3.14
N ARG A 75 9.41 7.39 -2.43
CA ARG A 75 9.57 7.43 -0.97
C ARG A 75 8.56 6.55 -0.26
N MET A 76 7.28 6.61 -0.66
CA MET A 76 6.23 5.76 -0.07
C MET A 76 6.48 4.27 -0.34
N SER A 77 6.93 3.90 -1.55
CA SER A 77 7.28 2.51 -1.85
C SER A 77 8.52 2.04 -1.11
N SER A 78 9.52 2.92 -0.90
CA SER A 78 10.70 2.58 -0.11
C SER A 78 10.36 2.40 1.37
N GLU A 79 9.47 3.25 1.92
CA GLU A 79 8.95 3.10 3.28
C GLU A 79 8.19 1.77 3.43
N ARG A 80 7.30 1.44 2.48
CA ARG A 80 6.54 0.18 2.48
C ARG A 80 7.43 -1.06 2.26
N SER A 81 8.58 -0.91 1.60
CA SER A 81 9.56 -1.99 1.44
C SER A 81 10.44 -2.22 2.68
N ASN A 82 10.50 -1.25 3.59
CA ASN A 82 11.20 -1.40 4.86
C ASN A 82 10.25 -2.02 5.88
N SER A 83 10.14 -3.36 5.80
CA SER A 83 9.48 -4.22 6.78
C SER A 83 8.05 -3.81 7.13
N SER A 84 7.07 -4.17 6.29
CA SER A 84 5.72 -4.43 6.80
C SER A 84 5.85 -5.48 7.90
N TYR A 85 5.75 -5.05 9.16
CA TYR A 85 5.66 -5.95 10.29
C TYR A 85 4.55 -6.96 9.95
N SER A 86 4.80 -8.25 10.11
CA SER A 86 3.77 -9.28 9.96
C SER A 86 3.92 -10.18 11.18
N PRO A 87 2.91 -10.26 12.06
CA PRO A 87 3.03 -11.02 13.30
C PRO A 87 3.44 -12.48 13.09
N LEU A 88 2.99 -13.10 11.98
CA LEU A 88 3.35 -14.47 11.61
C LEU A 88 4.83 -14.61 11.20
N ASN A 89 5.38 -13.61 10.52
CA ASN A 89 6.79 -13.61 10.09
C ASN A 89 7.78 -13.42 11.25
N HIS A 90 7.31 -13.03 12.43
CA HIS A 90 8.13 -12.80 13.63
C HIS A 90 7.99 -13.92 14.67
N LEU A 91 7.34 -15.03 14.33
CA LEU A 91 7.25 -16.19 15.21
C LEU A 91 8.62 -16.88 15.35
N ILE A 92 9.07 -17.09 16.59
CA ILE A 92 10.31 -17.79 16.91
C ILE A 92 10.22 -19.29 16.54
N ASP A 93 9.04 -19.87 16.76
CA ASP A 93 8.73 -21.27 16.48
C ASP A 93 7.28 -21.38 15.99
N ALA A 94 7.10 -21.34 14.67
CA ALA A 94 5.78 -21.39 14.05
C ALA A 94 5.07 -22.73 14.28
N GLN A 95 5.83 -23.83 14.26
CA GLN A 95 5.28 -25.17 14.47
C GLN A 95 4.80 -25.35 15.91
N GLY A 96 5.66 -25.06 16.90
CA GLY A 96 5.29 -25.18 18.30
C GLY A 96 4.21 -24.19 18.71
N PHE A 97 4.11 -23.03 18.05
CA PHE A 97 2.98 -22.11 18.20
C PHE A 97 1.67 -22.76 17.74
N ALA A 98 1.64 -23.34 16.54
CA ALA A 98 0.46 -24.01 15.99
C ALA A 98 0.00 -25.19 16.87
N GLU A 99 0.92 -26.05 17.31
CA GLU A 99 0.61 -27.21 18.16
C GLU A 99 0.04 -26.81 19.52
N LYS A 100 0.62 -25.78 20.16
CA LYS A 100 0.12 -25.24 21.44
C LYS A 100 -1.21 -24.54 21.28
N LEU A 101 -1.40 -23.79 20.19
CA LEU A 101 -2.64 -23.11 19.87
C LEU A 101 -3.76 -24.14 19.65
N PHE A 102 -3.51 -25.17 18.84
CA PHE A 102 -4.45 -26.27 18.60
C PHE A 102 -4.81 -27.02 19.89
N SER A 103 -3.81 -27.39 20.69
CA SER A 103 -4.05 -28.07 21.98
C SER A 103 -4.92 -27.23 22.92
N ARG A 104 -4.71 -25.90 22.94
CA ARG A 104 -5.52 -24.98 23.74
C ARG A 104 -6.93 -24.85 23.19
N LEU A 105 -7.10 -24.74 21.88
CA LEU A 105 -8.41 -24.63 21.25
C LEU A 105 -9.24 -25.91 21.45
N CYS A 106 -8.65 -27.09 21.29
CA CYS A 106 -9.33 -28.36 21.57
C CYS A 106 -9.70 -28.53 23.05
N ALA A 107 -8.91 -27.99 23.97
CA ALA A 107 -9.20 -28.02 25.41
C ALA A 107 -10.17 -26.92 25.85
N CYS A 108 -10.35 -25.87 25.03
CA CYS A 108 -11.23 -24.75 25.31
C CYS A 108 -12.67 -25.09 24.92
N ASN A 109 -13.61 -24.85 25.83
CA ASN A 109 -15.06 -24.98 25.58
C ASN A 109 -15.62 -23.69 24.91
N GLU A 110 -14.86 -23.10 23.98
CA GLU A 110 -15.25 -21.88 23.26
C GLU A 110 -16.32 -22.20 22.19
N ARG A 111 -17.02 -21.16 21.71
CA ARG A 111 -18.17 -21.29 20.80
C ARG A 111 -17.80 -22.07 19.53
N PHE A 112 -18.75 -22.84 19.01
CA PHE A 112 -18.62 -23.69 17.82
C PHE A 112 -17.89 -23.04 16.63
N GLU A 113 -18.05 -21.73 16.44
CA GLU A 113 -17.37 -20.92 15.40
C GLU A 113 -15.84 -21.01 15.48
N VAL A 114 -15.27 -21.03 16.70
CA VAL A 114 -13.82 -21.13 16.92
C VAL A 114 -13.30 -22.53 16.57
N ASN A 115 -14.10 -23.57 16.82
CA ASN A 115 -13.76 -24.94 16.44
C ASN A 115 -13.89 -25.17 14.92
N MET A 116 -14.89 -24.55 14.28
CA MET A 116 -15.05 -24.57 12.81
C MET A 116 -13.85 -23.94 12.09
N LEU A 117 -13.28 -22.87 12.65
CA LEU A 117 -12.10 -22.18 12.10
C LEU A 117 -10.84 -23.07 12.02
N ILE A 118 -10.78 -24.16 12.79
CA ILE A 118 -9.66 -25.11 12.81
C ILE A 118 -9.87 -26.27 11.83
N VAL A 119 -11.14 -26.62 11.54
CA VAL A 119 -11.52 -27.83 10.78
C VAL A 119 -11.68 -27.56 9.29
N THR A 120 -11.78 -26.30 8.86
CA THR A 120 -11.83 -25.93 7.45
C THR A 120 -10.43 -25.96 6.82
N ASP A 121 -9.94 -27.17 6.54
CA ASP A 121 -8.93 -27.49 5.51
C ASP A 121 -9.40 -28.76 4.77
#